data_AF-A0A4R4ITG2-F1
#
_entry.id   AF-A0A4R4ITG2-F1
#
_cell.length_a   1.000
_cell.length_b   1.000
_cell.length_c   1.000
_cell.angle_alpha   90.00
_cell.angle_beta   90.00
_cell.angle_gamma   90.00
#
_symmetry.space_group_name_H-M   'P 1'
#
loop_
_entity.id
_entity.type
_entity.pdbx_description
1 polymer ?
#
loop_
_entity_poly.entity_id
_entity_poly.type
_entity_poly.pdbx_seq_one_letter_code
_entity_poly.pdbx_strand_id
1 'polypeptide(L)'
;MVVNILIVGTSGVNGADGVNGADGQRGADGQNASRRKPPTAGSPGGDGQSGQNGQDGQSGSGWWFALRCNRFDVQRVVRISNNGGNGGDGGIAGYGGNGGDGGNGGRGNSSSSGKPGGIGGNGGNGGNGGNGGDGGDGGNVWIRYVQTSLAKPVSASSNGGNGGLGQAGGAGGIAGRGGVNGDGSHALDGEYGVGGISASGGQAGRGGKVSVNQLPRG
;
A
#
# COMPACT_ATOMS: atom_id res chain seq x y z
N MET A 1 25.37 18.63 13.47
CA MET A 1 25.15 19.22 14.81
C MET A 1 25.39 18.15 15.85
N VAL A 2 26.23 18.36 16.88
CA VAL A 2 26.57 17.31 17.85
C VAL A 2 25.47 17.21 18.92
N VAL A 3 24.76 16.08 18.97
CA VAL A 3 23.78 15.74 20.01
C VAL A 3 24.49 14.93 21.09
N ASN A 4 24.23 15.23 22.38
CA ASN A 4 24.82 14.48 23.49
C ASN A 4 23.89 13.39 24.01
N ILE A 5 22.58 13.63 23.98
CA ILE A 5 21.56 12.65 24.37
C ILE A 5 20.49 12.63 23.28
N LEU A 6 20.27 11.47 22.68
CA LEU A 6 19.26 11.27 21.64
C LEU A 6 18.20 10.29 22.15
N ILE A 7 16.96 10.75 22.22
CA ILE A 7 15.77 9.93 22.43
C ILE A 7 15.06 9.83 21.08
N VAL A 8 14.79 8.60 20.63
CA VAL A 8 14.10 8.34 19.36
C VAL A 8 12.90 7.47 19.64
N GLY A 9 11.75 7.91 19.15
CA GLY A 9 10.56 7.11 19.02
C GLY A 9 10.75 5.93 18.07
N THR A 10 9.94 4.89 18.23
CA THR A 10 10.01 3.75 17.32
C THR A 10 9.32 4.13 16.01
N SER A 11 10.00 3.95 14.88
CA SER A 11 9.35 4.12 13.59
C SER A 11 8.25 3.07 13.39
N GLY A 12 7.19 3.46 12.71
CA GLY A 12 6.17 2.56 12.22
C GLY A 12 6.74 1.58 11.20
N VAL A 13 6.14 0.39 11.14
CA VAL A 13 6.45 -0.62 10.14
C VAL A 13 5.69 -0.31 8.86
N ASN A 14 6.33 -0.49 7.71
CA ASN A 14 5.68 -0.34 6.43
C ASN A 14 4.59 -1.40 6.23
N GLY A 15 3.54 -1.01 5.50
CA GLY A 15 2.52 -1.93 5.04
C GLY A 15 3.09 -2.94 4.06
N ALA A 16 2.55 -4.17 4.11
CA ALA A 16 2.86 -5.18 3.13
C ALA A 16 2.18 -4.89 1.79
N ASP A 17 2.86 -5.20 0.70
CA ASP A 17 2.32 -5.07 -0.65
C ASP A 17 1.20 -6.09 -0.90
N GLY A 18 0.22 -5.67 -1.71
CA GLY A 18 -0.82 -6.53 -2.24
C GLY A 18 -0.28 -7.42 -3.37
N VAL A 19 -0.83 -8.62 -3.46
CA VAL A 19 -0.50 -9.57 -4.53
C VAL A 19 -1.35 -9.27 -5.77
N ASN A 20 -0.76 -9.40 -6.96
CA ASN A 20 -1.49 -9.30 -8.22
C ASN A 20 -2.53 -10.42 -8.37
N GLY A 21 -3.64 -10.09 -9.02
CA GLY A 21 -4.62 -11.06 -9.45
C GLY A 21 -4.06 -11.98 -10.53
N ALA A 22 -4.49 -13.24 -10.52
CA ALA A 22 -4.17 -14.20 -11.55
C ALA A 22 -4.99 -13.94 -12.82
N ASP A 23 -4.39 -14.17 -13.98
CA ASP A 23 -5.08 -14.09 -15.27
C ASP A 23 -6.12 -15.20 -15.43
N GLY A 24 -7.17 -14.87 -16.16
CA GLY A 24 -8.20 -15.78 -16.60
C GLY A 24 -7.70 -16.74 -17.68
N GLN A 25 -8.20 -17.97 -17.65
CA GLN A 25 -7.81 -18.98 -18.63
C GLN A 25 -8.50 -18.75 -19.97
N ARG A 26 -7.79 -19.01 -21.07
CA ARG A 26 -8.41 -18.99 -22.39
C ARG A 26 -9.48 -20.09 -22.51
N GLY A 27 -10.60 -19.74 -23.13
CA GLY A 27 -11.65 -20.69 -23.50
C GLY A 27 -11.21 -21.67 -24.59
N ALA A 28 -11.70 -22.90 -24.52
CA ALA A 28 -11.42 -23.93 -25.51
C ALA A 28 -12.17 -23.68 -26.82
N ASP A 29 -11.49 -23.86 -27.95
CA ASP A 29 -12.11 -23.76 -29.27
C ASP A 29 -13.11 -24.91 -29.50
N GLY A 30 -14.21 -24.59 -30.18
CA GLY A 30 -15.19 -25.53 -30.67
C GLY A 30 -14.69 -26.32 -31.87
N GLN A 31 -15.24 -27.52 -32.07
CA GLN A 31 -14.90 -28.39 -33.19
C GLN A 31 -15.76 -28.04 -34.41
N ASN A 32 -15.14 -28.03 -35.60
CA ASN A 32 -15.87 -27.87 -36.85
C ASN A 32 -16.79 -29.06 -37.13
N ALA A 33 -17.80 -28.83 -37.97
CA ALA A 33 -18.66 -29.87 -38.48
C ALA A 33 -17.84 -30.93 -39.24
N SER A 34 -18.15 -32.21 -39.01
CA SER A 34 -17.58 -33.33 -39.77
C SER A 34 -18.67 -34.31 -40.19
N ARG A 35 -18.32 -35.36 -40.92
CA ARG A 35 -19.32 -36.29 -41.48
C ARG A 35 -20.14 -36.90 -40.34
N ARG A 36 -21.44 -36.56 -40.29
CA ARG A 36 -22.41 -36.96 -39.25
C ARG A 36 -22.17 -36.39 -37.84
N LYS A 37 -21.29 -35.40 -37.67
CA LYS A 37 -21.08 -34.71 -36.39
C LYS A 37 -21.26 -33.19 -36.56
N PRO A 38 -22.20 -32.57 -35.83
CA PRO A 38 -22.39 -31.12 -35.89
C PRO A 38 -21.19 -30.37 -35.26
N PRO A 39 -21.00 -29.09 -35.61
CA PRO A 39 -20.00 -28.25 -34.95
C PRO A 39 -20.37 -27.98 -33.50
N THR A 40 -19.37 -27.68 -32.67
CA THR A 40 -19.56 -27.29 -31.26
C THR A 40 -19.18 -25.83 -31.04
N ALA A 41 -19.78 -25.21 -30.04
CA ALA A 41 -19.44 -23.84 -29.65
C ALA A 41 -18.04 -23.79 -29.01
N GLY A 42 -17.43 -22.61 -29.07
CA GLY A 42 -16.28 -22.29 -28.25
C GLY A 42 -16.70 -22.09 -26.78
N SER A 43 -15.80 -22.37 -25.86
CA SER A 43 -16.02 -22.13 -24.42
C SER A 43 -15.65 -20.69 -24.07
N PRO A 44 -16.31 -20.07 -23.08
CA PRO A 44 -15.94 -18.73 -22.63
C PRO A 44 -14.51 -18.71 -22.05
N GLY A 45 -13.89 -17.54 -22.09
CA GLY A 45 -12.69 -17.26 -21.32
C GLY A 45 -13.03 -17.14 -19.84
N GLY A 46 -12.08 -17.48 -18.98
CA GLY A 46 -12.19 -17.27 -17.55
C GLY A 46 -11.92 -15.81 -17.18
N ASP A 47 -12.52 -15.35 -16.09
CA ASP A 47 -12.27 -14.01 -15.57
C ASP A 47 -10.88 -13.93 -14.91
N GLY A 48 -10.25 -12.76 -15.03
CA GLY A 48 -9.10 -12.39 -14.24
C GLY A 48 -9.50 -12.16 -12.78
N GLN A 49 -8.63 -12.53 -11.86
CA GLN A 49 -8.85 -12.30 -10.43
C GLN A 49 -8.49 -10.87 -10.06
N SER A 50 -9.12 -10.34 -9.02
CA SER A 50 -8.76 -9.03 -8.48
C SER A 50 -7.38 -9.05 -7.82
N GLY A 51 -6.65 -7.95 -7.95
CA GLY A 51 -5.47 -7.67 -7.14
C GLY A 51 -5.85 -7.41 -5.68
N GLN A 52 -4.95 -7.74 -4.77
CA GLN A 52 -5.12 -7.48 -3.35
C GLN A 52 -4.71 -6.06 -2.99
N ASN A 53 -5.31 -5.53 -1.92
CA ASN A 53 -4.95 -4.23 -1.39
C ASN A 53 -3.56 -4.27 -0.77
N GLY A 54 -2.84 -3.15 -0.87
CA GLY A 54 -1.71 -2.89 0.01
C GLY A 54 -2.20 -2.67 1.43
N GLN A 55 -1.43 -3.11 2.42
CA GLN A 55 -1.74 -2.87 3.83
C GLN A 55 -1.31 -1.47 4.24
N ASP A 56 -1.98 -0.91 5.24
CA ASP A 56 -1.58 0.38 5.79
C ASP A 56 -0.24 0.29 6.52
N GLY A 57 0.55 1.36 6.44
CA GLY A 57 1.72 1.57 7.29
C GLY A 57 1.30 1.85 8.73
N GLN A 58 2.11 1.39 9.67
CA GLN A 58 1.85 1.63 11.10
C GLN A 58 2.33 3.02 11.51
N SER A 59 1.69 3.60 12.51
CA SER A 59 2.16 4.87 13.07
C SER A 59 3.49 4.70 13.80
N GLY A 60 4.32 5.73 13.73
CA GLY A 60 5.47 5.89 14.62
C GLY A 60 5.02 6.18 16.05
N SER A 61 5.89 5.92 17.02
CA SER A 61 5.65 6.22 18.43
C SER A 61 6.63 7.27 18.94
N GLY A 62 6.43 7.78 20.15
CA GLY A 62 7.32 8.72 20.81
C GLY A 62 7.62 8.29 22.25
N TRP A 63 8.68 8.86 22.83
CA TRP A 63 9.05 8.64 24.22
C TRP A 63 9.17 9.97 24.96
N TRP A 64 8.77 10.01 26.23
CA TRP A 64 9.06 11.15 27.10
C TRP A 64 10.40 10.95 27.81
N PHE A 65 11.07 12.05 28.12
CA PHE A 65 12.33 12.06 28.85
C PHE A 65 12.23 12.98 30.06
N ALA A 66 12.59 12.46 31.23
CA ALA A 66 12.68 13.25 32.44
C ALA A 66 14.01 13.04 33.17
N LEU A 67 14.64 14.15 33.55
CA LEU A 67 15.83 14.18 34.40
C LEU A 67 15.56 15.09 35.59
N ARG A 68 15.69 14.53 36.80
CA ARG A 68 15.73 15.30 38.03
C ARG A 68 17.01 14.97 38.78
N CYS A 69 17.79 15.98 39.11
CA CYS A 69 19.00 15.79 39.90
C CYS A 69 19.20 16.98 40.85
N ASN A 70 19.93 16.76 41.95
CA ASN A 70 20.28 17.85 42.85
C ASN A 70 21.36 18.75 42.22
N ARG A 71 22.39 18.12 41.64
CA ARG A 71 23.53 18.81 41.03
C ARG A 71 23.74 18.32 39.61
N PHE A 72 23.78 19.25 38.66
CA PHE A 72 23.97 19.01 37.23
C PHE A 72 25.20 19.78 36.73
N ASP A 73 26.39 19.26 37.07
CA ASP A 73 27.65 19.88 36.67
C ASP A 73 28.11 19.32 35.33
N VAL A 74 28.29 20.23 34.38
CA VAL A 74 28.70 19.94 33.01
C VAL A 74 29.75 20.94 32.55
N GLN A 75 30.71 20.49 31.74
CA GLN A 75 31.77 21.36 31.22
C GLN A 75 31.32 22.17 30.01
N ARG A 76 30.29 21.70 29.29
CA ARG A 76 29.67 22.36 28.13
C ARG A 76 28.17 22.12 28.16
N VAL A 77 27.43 22.92 27.39
CA VAL A 77 25.98 22.74 27.22
C VAL A 77 25.67 21.34 26.70
N VAL A 78 24.84 20.60 27.42
CA VAL A 78 24.32 19.30 27.00
C VAL A 78 23.19 19.51 26.02
N ARG A 79 23.33 18.98 24.80
CA ARG A 79 22.29 19.00 23.77
C ARG A 79 21.47 17.71 23.82
N ILE A 80 20.17 17.86 24.10
CA ILE A 80 19.22 16.75 24.18
C ILE A 80 18.24 16.87 23.02
N SER A 81 18.07 15.80 22.26
CA SER A 81 17.09 15.74 21.18
C SER A 81 16.13 14.60 21.46
N ASN A 82 14.84 14.92 21.48
CA ASN A 82 13.78 13.93 21.50
C ASN A 82 13.01 14.00 20.18
N ASN A 83 12.98 12.92 19.43
CA ASN A 83 12.27 12.89 18.15
C ASN A 83 11.27 11.74 18.17
N GLY A 84 10.02 12.01 17.78
CA GLY A 84 9.07 10.96 17.48
C GLY A 84 9.56 10.10 16.31
N GLY A 85 9.14 8.84 16.30
CA GLY A 85 9.42 7.91 15.20
C GLY A 85 8.62 8.29 13.97
N ASN A 86 9.15 8.03 12.78
CA ASN A 86 8.40 8.26 11.55
C ASN A 86 7.28 7.22 11.41
N GLY A 87 6.18 7.58 10.76
CA GLY A 87 5.20 6.61 10.30
C GLY A 87 5.77 5.71 9.21
N GLY A 88 5.28 4.48 9.14
CA GLY A 88 5.61 3.55 8.06
C GLY A 88 4.85 3.91 6.78
N ASP A 89 5.44 3.64 5.63
CA ASP A 89 4.76 3.82 4.34
C ASP A 89 3.67 2.74 4.17
N GLY A 90 2.61 3.04 3.45
CA GLY A 90 1.64 2.04 3.02
C GLY A 90 2.26 1.03 2.04
N GLY A 91 1.61 -0.12 1.89
CA GLY A 91 1.95 -1.13 0.89
C GLY A 91 1.41 -0.77 -0.50
N ILE A 92 2.12 -1.18 -1.54
CA ILE A 92 1.70 -1.03 -2.93
C ILE A 92 0.56 -2.01 -3.21
N ALA A 93 -0.45 -1.59 -3.96
CA ALA A 93 -1.53 -2.48 -4.35
C ALA A 93 -1.16 -3.48 -5.45
N GLY A 94 -1.83 -4.63 -5.47
CA GLY A 94 -1.76 -5.57 -6.58
C GLY A 94 -2.58 -5.12 -7.78
N TYR A 95 -2.08 -5.43 -8.99
CA TYR A 95 -2.83 -5.28 -10.24
C TYR A 95 -3.92 -6.34 -10.38
N GLY A 96 -5.02 -6.00 -11.06
CA GLY A 96 -5.99 -6.99 -11.49
C GLY A 96 -5.45 -7.90 -12.59
N GLY A 97 -5.81 -9.18 -12.56
CA GLY A 97 -5.46 -10.14 -13.61
C GLY A 97 -6.29 -9.89 -14.87
N ASN A 98 -5.74 -10.20 -16.04
CA ASN A 98 -6.43 -10.04 -17.31
C ASN A 98 -7.50 -11.12 -17.48
N GLY A 99 -8.59 -10.81 -18.18
CA GLY A 99 -9.56 -11.79 -18.62
C GLY A 99 -9.00 -12.70 -19.71
N GLY A 100 -9.41 -13.96 -19.73
CA GLY A 100 -9.02 -14.92 -20.75
C GLY A 100 -9.79 -14.71 -22.06
N ASP A 101 -9.14 -14.90 -23.20
CA ASP A 101 -9.84 -14.88 -24.50
C ASP A 101 -10.85 -16.03 -24.59
N GLY A 102 -12.02 -15.79 -25.19
CA GLY A 102 -13.00 -16.81 -25.52
C GLY A 102 -12.52 -17.74 -26.65
N GLY A 103 -12.95 -19.00 -26.60
CA GLY A 103 -12.65 -19.98 -27.64
C GLY A 103 -13.43 -19.71 -28.92
N ASN A 104 -12.87 -20.00 -30.08
CA ASN A 104 -13.57 -19.85 -31.36
C ASN A 104 -14.68 -20.90 -31.50
N GLY A 105 -15.77 -20.55 -32.18
CA GLY A 105 -16.84 -21.46 -32.52
C GLY A 105 -16.52 -22.35 -33.70
N GLY A 106 -17.02 -23.58 -33.69
CA GLY A 106 -16.88 -24.52 -34.79
C GLY A 106 -17.59 -24.05 -36.05
N ARG A 107 -16.91 -24.12 -37.20
CA ARG A 107 -17.48 -23.83 -38.51
C ARG A 107 -18.47 -24.91 -38.96
N GLY A 108 -19.53 -24.46 -39.62
CA GLY A 108 -20.54 -25.31 -40.23
C GLY A 108 -20.09 -26.01 -41.52
N ASN A 109 -21.01 -26.73 -42.14
CA ASN A 109 -20.89 -27.31 -43.47
C ASN A 109 -22.22 -27.20 -44.21
N SER A 110 -22.35 -27.82 -45.40
CA SER A 110 -23.58 -27.79 -46.21
C SER A 110 -24.83 -28.35 -45.52
N SER A 111 -24.71 -28.99 -44.36
CA SER A 111 -25.81 -29.58 -43.59
C SER A 111 -25.95 -29.02 -42.17
N SER A 112 -25.12 -28.06 -41.75
CA SER A 112 -25.18 -27.46 -40.41
C SER A 112 -24.56 -26.07 -40.39
N SER A 113 -25.20 -25.11 -39.72
CA SER A 113 -24.63 -23.78 -39.49
C SER A 113 -23.44 -23.81 -38.52
N GLY A 114 -22.61 -22.76 -38.57
CA GLY A 114 -21.54 -22.55 -37.59
C GLY A 114 -22.08 -22.34 -36.18
N LYS A 115 -21.22 -22.51 -35.17
CA LYS A 115 -21.55 -22.27 -33.76
C LYS A 115 -20.91 -20.99 -33.24
N PRO A 116 -21.48 -20.39 -32.18
CA PRO A 116 -20.88 -19.23 -31.55
C PRO A 116 -19.50 -19.54 -30.97
N GLY A 117 -18.62 -18.53 -30.97
CA GLY A 117 -17.46 -18.48 -30.10
C GLY A 117 -17.87 -18.21 -28.65
N GLY A 118 -16.95 -18.47 -27.74
CA GLY A 118 -17.09 -18.11 -26.34
C GLY A 118 -16.89 -16.63 -26.12
N ILE A 119 -17.59 -16.08 -25.12
CA ILE A 119 -17.39 -14.71 -24.65
C ILE A 119 -16.01 -14.61 -23.98
N GLY A 120 -15.35 -13.46 -24.12
CA GLY A 120 -14.11 -13.18 -23.41
C GLY A 120 -14.35 -12.99 -21.91
N GLY A 121 -13.40 -13.42 -21.08
CA GLY A 121 -13.48 -13.22 -19.63
C GLY A 121 -13.27 -11.76 -19.25
N ASN A 122 -13.83 -11.35 -18.11
CA ASN A 122 -13.64 -10.01 -17.58
C ASN A 122 -12.23 -9.85 -16.97
N GLY A 123 -11.68 -8.65 -17.04
CA GLY A 123 -10.50 -8.29 -16.27
C GLY A 123 -10.82 -8.16 -14.78
N GLY A 124 -9.91 -8.61 -13.92
CA GLY A 124 -10.01 -8.42 -12.48
C GLY A 124 -9.76 -6.97 -12.06
N ASN A 125 -10.32 -6.55 -10.93
CA ASN A 125 -10.09 -5.19 -10.44
C ASN A 125 -8.70 -5.04 -9.81
N GLY A 126 -8.12 -3.85 -9.87
CA GLY A 126 -6.92 -3.54 -9.10
C GLY A 126 -7.21 -3.38 -7.61
N GLY A 127 -6.23 -3.70 -6.76
CA GLY A 127 -6.33 -3.46 -5.32
C GLY A 127 -6.19 -1.98 -4.97
N ASN A 128 -6.66 -1.59 -3.78
CA ASN A 128 -6.41 -0.26 -3.22
C ASN A 128 -5.00 -0.17 -2.64
N GLY A 129 -4.37 1.01 -2.72
CA GLY A 129 -3.10 1.26 -2.05
C GLY A 129 -3.25 1.29 -0.53
N GLY A 130 -2.16 1.05 0.20
CA GLY A 130 -2.11 1.23 1.64
C GLY A 130 -1.87 2.68 2.03
N ASN A 131 -2.51 3.16 3.09
CA ASN A 131 -2.25 4.48 3.67
C ASN A 131 -0.91 4.50 4.39
N GLY A 132 -0.27 5.67 4.42
CA GLY A 132 0.88 5.90 5.28
C GLY A 132 0.47 6.02 6.74
N GLY A 133 1.27 5.46 7.64
CA GLY A 133 1.09 5.63 9.07
C GLY A 133 1.45 7.04 9.54
N ASP A 134 0.85 7.49 10.62
CA ASP A 134 1.16 8.80 11.19
C ASP A 134 2.56 8.82 11.83
N GLY A 135 3.22 9.97 11.77
CA GLY A 135 4.43 10.22 12.54
C GLY A 135 4.13 10.28 14.03
N GLY A 136 4.99 9.67 14.85
CA GLY A 136 4.87 9.72 16.29
C GLY A 136 5.11 11.13 16.82
N ASP A 137 4.36 11.52 17.86
CA ASP A 137 4.62 12.79 18.54
C ASP A 137 5.99 12.80 19.22
N GLY A 138 6.65 13.96 19.22
CA GLY A 138 7.81 14.20 20.06
C GLY A 138 7.36 14.20 21.52
N GLY A 139 7.98 13.38 22.37
CA GLY A 139 7.59 13.35 23.77
C GLY A 139 8.08 14.56 24.56
N ASN A 140 7.52 14.76 25.75
CA ASN A 140 7.94 15.85 26.62
C ASN A 140 9.36 15.64 27.14
N VAL A 141 10.13 16.73 27.21
CA VAL A 141 11.47 16.76 27.79
C VAL A 141 11.42 17.61 29.04
N TRP A 142 11.56 16.99 30.22
CA TRP A 142 11.50 17.67 31.52
C TRP A 142 12.79 17.54 32.29
N ILE A 143 13.41 18.67 32.58
CA ILE A 143 14.71 18.71 33.24
C ILE A 143 14.64 19.65 34.43
N ARG A 144 14.98 19.13 35.60
CA ARG A 144 15.00 19.89 36.85
C ARG A 144 16.33 19.66 37.58
N TYR A 145 17.01 20.74 37.91
CA TYR A 145 18.26 20.71 38.69
C TYR A 145 18.27 21.83 39.74
N VAL A 146 18.99 21.67 40.84
CA VAL A 146 19.13 22.73 41.87
C VAL A 146 20.43 23.51 41.68
N GLN A 147 21.53 22.77 41.52
CA GLN A 147 22.88 23.32 41.33
C GLN A 147 23.43 22.94 39.95
N THR A 148 24.21 23.85 39.35
CA THR A 148 24.85 23.65 38.05
C THR A 148 26.15 24.48 38.01
N SER A 149 27.11 24.01 37.23
CA SER A 149 28.36 24.72 36.91
C SER A 149 28.19 25.77 35.80
N LEU A 150 27.13 25.69 35.00
CA LEU A 150 26.83 26.62 33.90
C LEU A 150 25.48 27.30 34.08
N ALA A 151 25.37 28.56 33.66
CA ALA A 151 24.12 29.33 33.72
C ALA A 151 22.98 28.72 32.86
N LYS A 152 23.32 28.15 31.69
CA LYS A 152 22.39 27.43 30.81
C LYS A 152 22.99 26.07 30.43
N PRO A 153 22.89 25.06 31.31
CA PRO A 153 23.62 23.80 31.14
C PRO A 153 23.00 22.88 30.08
N VAL A 154 21.74 23.13 29.66
CA VAL A 154 21.02 22.28 28.71
C VAL A 154 20.40 23.09 27.58
N SER A 155 20.49 22.54 26.38
CA SER A 155 19.67 22.91 25.22
C SER A 155 18.92 21.66 24.79
N ALA A 156 17.59 21.74 24.70
CA ALA A 156 16.76 20.58 24.39
C ALA A 156 15.75 20.89 23.27
N SER A 157 15.48 19.90 22.43
CA SER A 157 14.44 19.94 21.41
C SER A 157 13.51 18.73 21.54
N SER A 158 12.24 18.92 21.17
CA SER A 158 11.30 17.82 21.00
C SER A 158 10.50 18.00 19.72
N ASN A 159 10.73 17.13 18.73
CA ASN A 159 10.09 17.18 17.42
C ASN A 159 9.25 15.93 17.19
N GLY A 160 8.15 16.04 16.47
CA GLY A 160 7.44 14.88 15.97
C GLY A 160 8.18 14.21 14.81
N GLY A 161 7.85 12.95 14.57
CA GLY A 161 8.28 12.22 13.38
C GLY A 161 7.46 12.63 12.15
N ASN A 162 7.96 12.30 10.97
CA ASN A 162 7.21 12.51 9.72
C ASN A 162 6.14 11.42 9.56
N GLY A 163 5.03 11.73 8.92
CA GLY A 163 4.10 10.72 8.44
C GLY A 163 4.68 9.90 7.28
N GLY A 164 4.24 8.65 7.15
CA GLY A 164 4.59 7.78 6.04
C GLY A 164 3.84 8.14 4.76
N LEU A 165 4.32 7.64 3.63
CA LEU A 165 3.70 7.83 2.32
C LEU A 165 2.51 6.87 2.12
N GLY A 166 1.42 7.37 1.53
CA GLY A 166 0.35 6.51 1.01
C GLY A 166 0.65 6.05 -0.41
N GLN A 167 0.28 4.82 -0.75
CA GLN A 167 0.60 4.23 -2.05
C GLN A 167 -0.55 4.31 -3.06
N ALA A 168 -0.19 4.20 -4.34
CA ALA A 168 -1.17 4.16 -5.43
C ALA A 168 -1.99 2.87 -5.42
N GLY A 169 -3.20 2.96 -5.94
CA GLY A 169 -4.03 1.80 -6.27
C GLY A 169 -3.50 1.05 -7.50
N GLY A 170 -3.78 -0.25 -7.58
CA GLY A 170 -3.40 -1.09 -8.71
C GLY A 170 -4.28 -0.81 -9.91
N ALA A 171 -3.75 -0.95 -11.11
CA ALA A 171 -4.58 -0.91 -12.32
C ALA A 171 -5.49 -2.17 -12.39
N GLY A 172 -6.66 -2.01 -13.00
CA GLY A 172 -7.52 -3.14 -13.36
C GLY A 172 -6.94 -3.93 -14.53
N GLY A 173 -7.31 -5.20 -14.62
CA GLY A 173 -6.94 -6.09 -15.70
C GLY A 173 -7.65 -5.78 -17.01
N ILE A 174 -7.02 -6.15 -18.11
CA ILE A 174 -7.58 -6.00 -19.45
C ILE A 174 -8.67 -7.06 -19.68
N ALA A 175 -9.71 -6.70 -20.42
CA ALA A 175 -10.74 -7.64 -20.87
C ALA A 175 -10.18 -8.71 -21.81
N GLY A 176 -10.64 -9.94 -21.66
CA GLY A 176 -10.44 -10.99 -22.65
C GLY A 176 -11.28 -10.73 -23.90
N ARG A 177 -10.77 -11.10 -25.07
CA ARG A 177 -11.50 -10.92 -26.33
C ARG A 177 -12.49 -12.06 -26.56
N GLY A 178 -13.61 -11.76 -27.21
CA GLY A 178 -14.56 -12.76 -27.66
C GLY A 178 -14.00 -13.65 -28.77
N GLY A 179 -14.36 -14.93 -28.75
CA GLY A 179 -14.01 -15.89 -29.79
C GLY A 179 -14.74 -15.64 -31.10
N VAL A 180 -14.15 -16.03 -32.21
CA VAL A 180 -14.76 -15.91 -33.54
C VAL A 180 -15.87 -16.94 -33.69
N ASN A 181 -17.07 -16.50 -34.05
CA ASN A 181 -18.21 -17.34 -34.38
C ASN A 181 -17.96 -18.12 -35.69
N GLY A 182 -18.65 -19.25 -35.86
CA GLY A 182 -18.51 -20.09 -37.05
C GLY A 182 -18.99 -19.45 -38.36
N ASP A 183 -19.65 -18.29 -38.30
CA ASP A 183 -20.01 -17.44 -39.44
C ASP A 183 -18.99 -16.31 -39.72
N GLY A 184 -17.93 -16.21 -38.91
CA GLY A 184 -16.87 -15.19 -39.03
C GLY A 184 -17.10 -13.91 -38.21
N SER A 185 -18.27 -13.73 -37.60
CA SER A 185 -18.48 -12.66 -36.61
C SER A 185 -17.76 -12.96 -35.29
N HIS A 186 -17.75 -12.04 -34.32
CA HIS A 186 -17.09 -12.26 -33.03
C HIS A 186 -18.12 -12.31 -31.89
N ALA A 187 -17.87 -13.15 -30.90
CA ALA A 187 -18.55 -13.10 -29.62
C ALA A 187 -18.17 -11.80 -28.87
N LEU A 188 -18.89 -11.49 -27.80
CA LEU A 188 -18.59 -10.32 -26.98
C LEU A 188 -17.23 -10.46 -26.29
N ASP A 189 -16.50 -9.35 -26.24
CA ASP A 189 -15.37 -9.18 -25.34
C ASP A 189 -15.86 -9.13 -23.89
N GLY A 190 -14.97 -9.41 -22.95
CA GLY A 190 -15.21 -9.15 -21.54
C GLY A 190 -15.16 -7.66 -21.22
N GLU A 191 -15.38 -7.34 -19.95
CA GLU A 191 -15.24 -5.99 -19.42
C GLU A 191 -13.85 -5.75 -18.84
N TYR A 192 -13.37 -4.50 -18.93
CA TYR A 192 -12.13 -4.10 -18.28
C TYR A 192 -12.32 -4.05 -16.77
N GLY A 193 -11.29 -4.48 -16.03
CA GLY A 193 -11.23 -4.29 -14.60
C GLY A 193 -11.12 -2.81 -14.23
N VAL A 194 -11.68 -2.46 -13.08
CA VAL A 194 -11.59 -1.10 -12.53
C VAL A 194 -10.28 -0.97 -11.74
N GLY A 195 -9.59 0.16 -11.89
CA GLY A 195 -8.42 0.48 -11.08
C GLY A 195 -8.78 0.74 -9.62
N GLY A 196 -7.88 0.39 -8.73
CA GLY A 196 -8.03 0.63 -7.30
C GLY A 196 -7.79 2.09 -6.91
N ILE A 197 -8.19 2.42 -5.69
CA ILE A 197 -8.09 3.77 -5.13
C ILE A 197 -6.68 3.98 -4.57
N SER A 198 -6.12 5.15 -4.85
CA SER A 198 -4.84 5.58 -4.25
C SER A 198 -5.05 6.08 -2.84
N ALA A 199 -4.15 5.71 -1.95
CA ALA A 199 -4.21 6.02 -0.54
C ALA A 199 -3.54 7.36 -0.19
N SER A 200 -3.78 7.81 1.03
CA SER A 200 -3.23 9.07 1.55
C SER A 200 -2.01 8.83 2.44
N GLY A 201 -1.10 9.81 2.48
CA GLY A 201 0.00 9.80 3.43
C GLY A 201 -0.45 10.11 4.86
N GLY A 202 0.34 9.64 5.83
CA GLY A 202 0.14 9.92 7.24
C GLY A 202 0.48 11.37 7.59
N GLN A 203 -0.06 11.82 8.71
CA GLN A 203 0.22 13.14 9.25
C GLN A 203 1.58 13.16 9.96
N ALA A 204 2.24 14.31 9.95
CA ALA A 204 3.42 14.51 10.78
C ALA A 204 3.01 14.58 12.27
N GLY A 205 3.85 13.98 13.11
CA GLY A 205 3.72 14.07 14.56
C GLY A 205 3.94 15.49 15.05
N ARG A 206 3.38 15.80 16.21
CA ARG A 206 3.51 17.11 16.86
C ARG A 206 4.80 17.16 17.67
N GLY A 207 5.41 18.34 17.76
CA GLY A 207 6.53 18.58 18.67
C GLY A 207 6.08 18.50 20.14
N GLY A 208 6.95 17.95 20.99
CA GLY A 208 6.69 17.84 22.42
C GLY A 208 7.07 19.09 23.21
N LYS A 209 6.62 19.16 24.47
CA LYS A 209 6.96 20.28 25.35
C LYS A 209 8.35 20.08 25.96
N VAL A 210 9.20 21.08 25.81
CA VAL A 210 10.51 21.16 26.48
C VAL A 210 10.40 22.09 27.69
N SER A 211 10.81 21.62 28.87
CA SER A 211 10.92 22.42 30.09
C SER A 211 12.23 22.13 30.81
N VAL A 212 13.04 23.17 30.99
CA VAL A 212 14.32 23.12 31.69
C VAL A 212 14.29 24.15 32.81
N ASN A 213 14.20 23.67 34.05
CA ASN A 213 13.99 24.54 35.21
C ASN A 213 15.09 24.32 36.26
N GLN A 214 15.70 25.43 36.69
CA GLN A 214 16.51 25.43 37.90
C GLN A 214 15.60 25.65 39.12
N LEU A 215 15.66 24.74 40.08
CA LEU A 215 14.93 24.84 41.34
C LEU A 215 15.75 25.63 42.36
N PRO A 216 15.10 26.36 43.28
CA PRO A 216 15.79 27.04 44.36
C PRO A 216 16.52 26.06 45.28
N ARG A 217 17.62 26.51 45.88
CA ARG A 217 18.29 25.75 46.95
C ARG A 217 17.36 25.77 48.15
N GLY A 218 16.91 24.58 48.57
CA GLY A 218 16.25 24.38 49.86
C GLY A 218 17.23 24.48 51.01
#